data_AF-A9B9P4-F1
#
_entry.id   AF-A9B9P4-F1
#
_cell.length_a   1.000
_cell.length_b   1.000
_cell.length_c   1.000
_cell.angle_alpha   90.00
_cell.angle_beta   90.00
_cell.angle_gamma   90.00
#
_symmetry.space_group_name_H-M   'P 1'
#
loop_
_entity.id
_entity.type
_entity.pdbx_description
1 polymer ?
#
loop_
_entity_poly.entity_id
_entity_poly.type
_entity_poly.pdbx_seq_one_letter_code
_entity_poly.pdbx_strand_id
1 'polypeptide(L)' 'MNDENWKEEFKQLKTNLKPLQIRLLEEGAKSQSQALMLNDMWCEWKDLASKKKLNEPSKDPLAAKDPWDDVKTEIISPYG' A
#
# COMPACT_ATOMS: atom_id res chain seq x y z
N MET A 1 2.59 10.84 1.81
CA MET A 1 1.30 10.34 1.29
C MET A 1 0.31 10.56 2.40
N ASN A 2 -0.73 11.37 2.19
CA ASN A 2 -1.66 11.73 3.28
C ASN A 2 -2.71 10.61 3.37
N ASP A 3 -2.57 9.73 4.36
CA ASP A 3 -3.46 8.58 4.55
C ASP A 3 -4.84 9.01 5.10
N GLU A 4 -5.20 10.29 5.08
CA GLU A 4 -6.51 10.76 5.57
C GLU A 4 -7.68 10.31 4.67
N ASN A 5 -7.43 10.06 3.37
CA ASN A 5 -8.49 9.83 2.38
C ASN A 5 -8.53 8.41 1.80
N TRP A 6 -7.74 7.47 2.34
CA TRP A 6 -7.62 6.11 1.81
C TRP A 6 -8.95 5.37 1.72
N LYS A 7 -9.88 5.65 2.64
CA LYS A 7 -11.19 5.00 2.70
C LYS A 7 -12.04 5.33 1.47
N GLU A 8 -12.06 6.58 1.06
CA GLU A 8 -12.80 7.05 -0.12
C GLU A 8 -12.14 6.55 -1.40
N GLU A 9 -10.81 6.59 -1.47
CA GLU A 9 -10.08 5.98 -2.58
C GLU A 9 -10.33 4.48 -2.69
N PHE A 10 -10.37 3.77 -1.57
CA PHE A 10 -10.64 2.33 -1.55
C PHE A 10 -12.05 2.00 -2.04
N LYS A 11 -13.06 2.81 -1.69
CA LYS A 11 -14.42 2.70 -2.25
C LYS A 11 -14.44 2.88 -3.78
N GLN A 12 -13.60 3.78 -4.31
CA GLN A 12 -13.50 4.00 -5.76
C GLN A 12 -12.74 2.88 -6.47
N LEU A 13 -11.67 2.36 -5.85
CA LEU A 13 -10.83 1.31 -6.41
C LEU A 13 -11.51 -0.07 -6.36
N LYS A 14 -12.29 -0.33 -5.31
CA LYS A 14 -12.96 -1.61 -5.09
C LYS A 14 -14.47 -1.43 -5.17
N THR A 15 -15.04 -1.75 -6.34
CA THR A 15 -16.48 -1.63 -6.62
C THR A 15 -17.34 -2.71 -5.97
N ASN A 16 -16.74 -3.82 -5.50
CA ASN A 16 -17.44 -4.97 -4.93
C ASN A 16 -17.30 -5.06 -3.40
N LEU A 17 -17.46 -3.95 -2.69
CA LEU A 17 -17.41 -3.94 -1.23
C LEU A 17 -18.66 -4.57 -0.62
N LYS A 18 -18.47 -5.41 0.40
CA LYS A 18 -19.58 -5.98 1.17
C LYS A 18 -20.23 -4.90 2.04
N PRO A 19 -21.54 -4.98 2.36
CA PRO A 19 -22.22 -4.00 3.20
C PRO A 19 -21.53 -3.78 4.56
N LEU A 20 -20.99 -4.85 5.17
CA LEU A 20 -20.24 -4.75 6.42
C LEU A 20 -18.97 -3.91 6.28
N GLN A 21 -18.26 -4.05 5.16
CA GLN A 21 -17.04 -3.29 4.87
C GLN A 21 -17.35 -1.82 4.65
N ILE A 22 -18.45 -1.50 3.95
CA ILE A 22 -18.90 -0.12 3.73
C ILE A 22 -19.21 0.55 5.07
N ARG A 23 -20.00 -0.11 5.93
CA ARG A 23 -20.29 0.39 7.28
C ARG A 23 -19.03 0.60 8.10
N LEU A 24 -18.07 -0.33 8.01
CA LEU A 24 -16.80 -0.23 8.73
C LEU A 24 -15.97 0.97 8.28
N LEU A 25 -15.99 1.31 6.99
CA LEU A 25 -15.32 2.49 6.45
C LEU A 25 -15.97 3.79 6.94
N GLU A 26 -17.30 3.86 6.92
CA GLU A 26 -18.08 5.05 7.29
C GLU A 26 -18.14 5.30 8.81
N GLU A 27 -18.52 4.28 9.58
CA GLU A 27 -18.71 4.39 11.03
C GLU A 27 -17.42 4.17 11.83
N GLY A 28 -16.41 3.54 11.22
CA GLY A 28 -15.20 3.13 11.91
C GLY A 28 -15.36 1.84 12.72
N ALA A 29 -14.25 1.39 13.30
CA ALA A 29 -14.23 0.19 14.15
C ALA A 29 -14.73 0.51 15.56
N LYS A 30 -15.66 -0.30 16.08
CA LYS A 30 -16.21 -0.21 17.44
C LYS A 30 -15.73 -1.36 18.34
N SER A 31 -14.97 -2.29 17.79
CA SER A 31 -14.42 -3.46 18.48
C SER A 31 -13.05 -3.83 17.92
N GLN A 32 -12.28 -4.61 18.68
CA GLN A 32 -10.94 -5.03 18.26
C GLN A 32 -10.94 -5.85 16.96
N SER A 33 -11.92 -6.75 16.80
CA SER A 33 -12.06 -7.56 15.58
C SER A 33 -12.33 -6.68 14.36
N GLN A 34 -13.19 -5.66 14.51
CA GLN A 34 -13.45 -4.67 13.49
C GLN A 34 -12.21 -3.82 13.16
N ALA A 35 -11.36 -3.50 14.15
CA ALA A 35 -10.11 -2.79 13.90
C ALA A 35 -9.14 -3.63 13.06
N LEU A 36 -9.06 -4.93 13.32
CA LEU A 36 -8.26 -5.86 12.50
C LEU A 36 -8.80 -5.95 11.06
N MET A 37 -10.13 -6.02 10.89
CA MET A 37 -10.75 -6.01 9.55
C MET A 37 -10.47 -4.69 8.81
N LEU A 38 -10.50 -3.56 9.51
CA LEU A 38 -10.19 -2.26 8.91
C LEU A 38 -8.72 -2.17 8.50
N ASN A 39 -7.81 -2.74 9.30
CA ASN A 39 -6.38 -2.82 8.97
C ASN A 39 -6.15 -3.67 7.72
N ASP A 40 -6.79 -4.84 7.62
CA ASP A 40 -6.73 -5.71 6.44
C ASP A 40 -7.19 -4.97 5.17
N MET A 41 -8.30 -4.21 5.26
CA MET A 41 -8.78 -3.36 4.17
C MET A 41 -7.80 -2.24 3.78
N TRP A 42 -7.09 -1.65 4.75
CA TRP A 42 -6.07 -0.65 4.49
C TRP A 42 -4.86 -1.26 3.76
N CYS A 43 -4.40 -2.43 4.18
CA CYS A 43 -3.34 -3.17 3.49
C CYS A 43 -3.74 -3.48 2.04
N GLU A 44 -4.97 -3.95 1.83
CA GLU A 44 -5.49 -4.19 0.49
C GLU A 44 -5.52 -2.92 -0.37
N TRP A 45 -5.94 -1.79 0.22
CA TRP A 45 -5.87 -0.49 -0.47
C TRP A 45 -4.43 -0.13 -0.87
N LYS A 46 -3.44 -0.33 0.01
CA LYS A 46 -2.03 -0.05 -0.31
C LYS A 46 -1.55 -0.86 -1.51
N ASP A 47 -1.93 -2.14 -1.58
CA ASP A 47 -1.57 -3.01 -2.71
C ASP A 47 -2.22 -2.54 -4.01
N LEU A 48 -3.51 -2.21 -3.97
CA LEU A 48 -4.24 -1.70 -5.14
C LEU A 48 -3.70 -0.34 -5.61
N ALA A 49 -3.44 0.58 -4.67
CA ALA A 49 -2.88 1.90 -4.96
C ALA A 49 -1.47 1.80 -5.55
N SER A 50 -0.65 0.86 -5.05
CA SER A 50 0.70 0.61 -5.57
C SER A 50 0.65 0.05 -7.00
N LYS A 51 -0.27 -0.89 -7.27
CA LYS A 51 -0.51 -1.41 -8.62
C LYS A 51 -1.03 -0.34 -9.59
N LYS A 52 -1.88 0.57 -9.12
CA LYS A 52 -2.37 1.71 -9.93
C LYS A 52 -1.22 2.65 -10.30
N LYS A 53 -0.33 2.97 -9.35
CA LYS A 53 0.88 3.77 -9.60
C LYS A 53 1.86 3.10 -10.58
N LEU A 54 1.98 1.78 -10.56
CA LEU A 54 2.81 1.04 -11.52
C LEU A 54 2.26 1.06 -12.95
N ASN A 55 0.95 1.22 -13.13
CA ASN A 55 0.30 1.30 -14.44
C ASN A 55 0.21 2.73 -15.00
N GLU A 56 0.54 3.75 -14.22
CA GLU A 56 0.88 5.05 -14.79
C GLU A 56 2.29 4.91 -15.41
N PRO A 57 2.48 5.13 -16.72
CA PRO A 57 3.81 5.12 -17.30
C PRO A 57 4.62 6.21 -16.61
N SER A 58 5.53 5.80 -15.73
CA SER A 58 6.42 6.67 -14.99
C SER A 58 7.24 7.49 -15.99
N LYS A 59 6.91 8.78 -16.12
CA LYS A 59 7.87 9.79 -16.60
C LYS A 59 8.84 10.11 -15.46
N ASP A 60 9.52 9.12 -14.92
CA ASP A 60 10.80 9.32 -14.21
C ASP A 60 11.45 7.96 -13.86
N PRO A 61 12.70 7.70 -14.29
CA PRO A 61 13.40 6.43 -14.09
C PRO A 61 14.12 6.34 -12.73
N LEU A 62 13.66 7.06 -11.70
CA LEU A 62 14.23 6.95 -10.37
C LEU A 62 13.54 5.82 -9.61
N ALA A 63 13.99 4.61 -9.95
CA ALA A 63 13.82 3.41 -9.17
C ALA A 63 14.05 3.72 -7.67
N ALA A 64 12.97 3.64 -6.90
CA ALA A 64 13.08 3.57 -5.45
C ALA A 64 13.88 2.30 -5.13
N LYS A 65 15.17 2.45 -4.84
CA LYS A 65 15.98 1.36 -4.31
C LYS A 65 15.39 0.98 -2.97
N ASP A 66 14.96 -0.28 -2.86
CA ASP A 66 14.54 -0.87 -1.60
C ASP A 66 15.73 -0.81 -0.62
N PRO A 67 15.57 -0.19 0.57
CA PRO A 67 16.65 -0.13 1.56
C PRO A 67 17.02 -1.49 2.16
N TRP A 68 16.29 -2.57 1.83
CA TRP A 68 16.58 -3.95 2.22
C TRP A 68 17.10 -4.81 1.06
N ASP A 69 17.28 -4.24 -0.14
CA ASP A 69 17.96 -4.93 -1.23
C ASP A 69 19.44 -5.07 -0.83
N ASP A 70 19.87 -6.30 -0.52
CA ASP A 70 21.27 -6.62 -0.26
C ASP A 70 22.08 -6.32 -1.51
N VAL A 71 22.60 -5.09 -1.61
CA VAL A 71 23.63 -4.77 -2.58
C VAL A 71 24.85 -5.57 -2.18
N LYS A 72 25.04 -6.73 -2.80
CA LYS A 72 26.32 -7.46 -2.80
C LYS A 72 27.39 -6.49 -3.31
N THR A 73 28.03 -5.79 -2.40
CA THR A 73 29.27 -5.07 -2.67
C THR A 73 30.33 -6.13 -2.86
N GLU A 74 30.68 -6.39 -4.13
CA GLU A 74 31.93 -7.09 -4.43
C GLU A 74 33.07 -6.21 -3.88
N ILE A 75 33.64 -6.65 -2.77
CA ILE A 75 34.79 -6.02 -2.14
C ILE A 75 35.97 -6.25 -3.08
N ILE A 76 36.31 -5.27 -3.91
CA ILE A 76 37.55 -5.30 -4.68
C ILE A 76 38.69 -5.07 -3.67
N SER A 77 39.43 -6.14 -3.39
CA SER A 77 40.61 -6.14 -2.54
C SER A 77 41.71 -5.25 -3.14
N PRO A 78 42.33 -4.31 -2.39
CA PRO A 78 43.29 -3.36 -2.94
C PRO A 78 44.77 -3.82 -2.91
N TYR A 79 45.05 -5.11 -2.71
CA TYR A 79 46.42 -5.63 -2.76
C TYR A 79 46.56 -6.69 -3.84
N GLY A 80 47.06 -6.26 -5.00
CA GLY A 80 47.66 -7.10 -6.03
C GLY A 80 49.17 -6.89 -6.08
#